data_AF-A0A1F9WSP4-F1
#
_entry.id   AF-A0A1F9WSP4-F1
#
_cell.length_a   1.000
_cell.length_b   1.000
_cell.length_c   1.000
_cell.angle_alpha   90.00
_cell.angle_beta   90.00
_cell.angle_gamma   90.00
#
_symmetry.space_group_name_H-M   'P 1'
#
loop_
_entity.id
_entity.type
_entity.pdbx_description
1 polymer ?
#
loop_
_entity_poly.entity_id
_entity_poly.type
_entity_poly.pdbx_seq_one_letter_code
_entity_poly.pdbx_strand_id
1 'polypeptide(L)'
;MTEKITYINAKEFETAVLKAERAVVDFYSTECPPCEALSSKYDSLSELYGDDIKFIKIFRQENRELAESLGVKSSPTVLFFTNGKQAQERFTGAVKRADIVKNLNAMLAPGRAREIASKTVAVQTECDLAILGAGPAGLTAAIYAAQAKLKTMVIDTALSGGQVAFTHQVSNFPGFAQPVAGYELMHFMTEQAKAAGAIFRFAVDVTSVSLANKTIVIDSYETITAKKVIVATGASPRPLGVRGEKEYRGHGISYCATCDAKYYQDKDVIVIGGGNSAVEESLFISNFARTVTIIHQFDTLQANKTAQEKAFANPKIKFVFRHEPREFLKEGNNGMKVTVEDLATREMKTLSCDGVFIFAGMQPNTAIFKEKLETDEGGYILTDEAMHTDAADVFACGDVRSKQYRQITTAASDGTIASIRAAKEIEA
;
A
#
# COMPACT_ATOMS: atom_id res chain seq x y z
N MET A 1 26.67 4.75 9.45
CA MET A 1 26.96 4.67 8.00
C MET A 1 27.95 3.53 7.82
N THR A 2 27.63 2.57 6.97
CA THR A 2 28.50 1.42 6.70
C THR A 2 29.71 1.87 5.88
N GLU A 3 30.88 1.25 6.09
CA GLU A 3 32.05 1.52 5.25
C GLU A 3 31.90 0.92 3.83
N LYS A 4 30.87 0.10 3.62
CA LYS A 4 30.59 -0.62 2.37
C LYS A 4 29.78 0.17 1.35
N ILE A 5 29.23 1.33 1.72
CA ILE A 5 28.48 2.20 0.81
C ILE A 5 29.35 3.37 0.34
N THR A 6 29.46 3.53 -0.97
CA THR A 6 30.14 4.67 -1.58
C THR A 6 29.12 5.70 -2.07
N TYR A 7 29.29 6.96 -1.68
CA TYR A 7 28.50 8.07 -2.23
C TYR A 7 29.28 8.69 -3.39
N ILE A 8 28.64 8.82 -4.55
CA ILE A 8 29.29 9.36 -5.75
C ILE A 8 28.43 10.42 -6.44
N ASN A 9 29.06 11.24 -7.27
CA ASN A 9 28.39 12.11 -8.23
C ASN A 9 28.53 11.58 -9.67
N ALA A 10 27.92 12.30 -10.62
CA ALA A 10 27.87 11.90 -12.01
C ALA A 10 29.24 11.76 -12.68
N LYS A 11 30.27 12.52 -12.25
CA LYS A 11 31.62 12.44 -12.81
C LYS A 11 32.32 11.13 -12.45
N GLU A 12 31.93 10.51 -11.35
CA GLU A 12 32.51 9.27 -10.84
C GLU A 12 31.76 8.03 -11.35
N PHE A 13 30.58 8.20 -11.95
CA PHE A 13 29.69 7.11 -12.37
C PHE A 13 30.37 6.10 -13.30
N GLU A 14 31.12 6.57 -14.29
CA GLU A 14 31.81 5.69 -15.23
C GLU A 14 32.79 4.76 -14.52
N THR A 15 33.61 5.31 -13.62
CA THR A 15 34.65 4.56 -12.91
C THR A 15 34.08 3.69 -11.80
N ALA A 16 33.10 4.20 -11.04
CA ALA A 16 32.54 3.51 -9.88
C ALA A 16 31.52 2.43 -10.26
N VAL A 17 30.71 2.67 -11.30
CA VAL A 17 29.59 1.79 -11.71
C VAL A 17 29.91 1.05 -13.01
N LEU A 18 30.21 1.77 -14.10
CA LEU A 18 30.31 1.13 -15.43
C LEU A 18 31.54 0.25 -15.59
N LYS A 19 32.65 0.60 -14.92
CA LYS A 19 33.88 -0.21 -14.87
C LYS A 19 33.88 -1.26 -13.76
N ALA A 20 32.85 -1.32 -12.91
CA ALA A 20 32.73 -2.36 -11.90
C ALA A 20 32.21 -3.67 -12.51
N GLU A 21 32.69 -4.80 -11.99
CA GLU A 21 32.15 -6.11 -12.35
C GLU A 21 30.66 -6.21 -11.97
N ARG A 22 30.32 -5.75 -10.75
CA ARG A 22 28.97 -5.74 -10.19
C ARG A 22 28.75 -4.49 -9.34
N ALA A 23 27.64 -3.80 -9.58
CA ALA A 23 27.24 -2.65 -8.77
C ALA A 23 25.73 -2.58 -8.61
N VAL A 24 25.28 -2.12 -7.44
CA VAL A 24 23.89 -1.72 -7.18
C VAL A 24 23.89 -0.25 -6.80
N VAL A 25 23.00 0.53 -7.41
CA VAL A 25 22.96 1.99 -7.29
C VAL A 25 21.60 2.43 -6.76
N ASP A 26 21.57 3.15 -5.64
CA ASP A 26 20.38 3.82 -5.10
C ASP A 26 20.42 5.32 -5.40
N PHE A 27 19.46 5.78 -6.21
CA PHE A 27 19.19 7.20 -6.45
C PHE A 27 18.25 7.75 -5.37
N TYR A 28 18.84 8.28 -4.31
CA TYR A 28 18.12 8.74 -3.13
C TYR A 28 17.85 10.25 -3.14
N SER A 29 17.00 10.66 -2.19
CA SER A 29 16.75 12.06 -1.83
C SER A 29 16.70 12.18 -0.30
N THR A 30 17.03 13.36 0.23
CA THR A 30 17.04 13.66 1.66
C THR A 30 15.65 13.90 2.26
N GLU A 31 14.68 14.33 1.45
CA GLU A 31 13.30 14.62 1.86
C GLU A 31 12.35 13.60 1.23
N CYS A 32 12.51 12.34 1.62
CA CYS A 32 11.89 11.22 0.94
C CYS A 32 11.61 10.09 1.92
N PRO A 33 10.38 9.98 2.47
CA PRO A 33 10.01 8.89 3.37
C PRO A 33 10.26 7.48 2.79
N PRO A 34 10.03 7.22 1.49
CA PRO A 34 10.40 5.94 0.90
C PRO A 34 11.93 5.69 0.88
N CYS A 35 12.74 6.73 0.78
CA CYS A 35 14.20 6.65 0.83
C CYS A 35 14.67 6.32 2.25
N GLU A 36 14.05 6.91 3.28
CA GLU A 36 14.27 6.55 4.69
C GLU A 36 13.98 5.06 4.92
N ALA A 37 12.85 4.57 4.39
CA ALA A 37 12.46 3.17 4.50
C ALA A 37 13.45 2.22 3.78
N LEU A 38 14.03 2.63 2.64
CA LEU A 38 15.04 1.86 1.93
C LEU A 38 16.39 1.85 2.65
N SER A 39 16.78 2.94 3.32
CA SER A 39 18.15 3.12 3.81
C SER A 39 18.61 1.99 4.74
N SER A 40 17.78 1.55 5.69
CA SER A 40 18.14 0.47 6.63
C SER A 40 18.32 -0.88 5.92
N LYS A 41 17.49 -1.18 4.92
CA LYS A 41 17.60 -2.37 4.08
C LYS A 41 18.88 -2.33 3.24
N TYR A 42 19.16 -1.18 2.65
CA TYR A 42 20.34 -0.98 1.81
C TYR A 42 21.64 -1.10 2.62
N ASP A 43 21.69 -0.51 3.81
CA ASP A 43 22.82 -0.62 4.74
C ASP A 43 23.08 -2.07 5.13
N SER A 44 22.04 -2.80 5.59
CA SER A 44 22.16 -4.23 5.96
C SER A 44 22.63 -5.10 4.80
N LEU A 45 22.13 -4.86 3.59
CA LEU A 45 22.55 -5.62 2.40
C LEU A 45 23.97 -5.26 1.97
N SER A 46 24.42 -4.03 2.17
CA SER A 46 25.80 -3.62 1.86
C SER A 46 26.82 -4.37 2.72
N GLU A 47 26.49 -4.68 3.97
CA GLU A 47 27.35 -5.48 4.85
C GLU A 47 27.42 -6.95 4.42
N LEU A 48 26.31 -7.50 3.88
CA LEU A 48 26.24 -8.90 3.45
C LEU A 48 26.88 -9.14 2.07
N TYR A 49 26.67 -8.22 1.13
CA TYR A 49 27.03 -8.38 -0.29
C TYR A 49 28.20 -7.48 -0.72
N GLY A 50 28.65 -6.56 0.13
CA GLY A 50 29.63 -5.51 -0.22
C GLY A 50 31.01 -6.00 -0.65
N ASP A 51 31.35 -7.25 -0.31
CA ASP A 51 32.61 -7.87 -0.77
C ASP A 51 32.53 -8.34 -2.24
N ASP A 52 31.32 -8.60 -2.75
CA ASP A 52 31.08 -9.14 -4.10
C ASP A 52 30.43 -8.12 -5.05
N ILE A 53 29.70 -7.14 -4.50
CA ILE A 53 28.91 -6.17 -5.24
C ILE A 53 29.14 -4.79 -4.63
N LYS A 54 29.46 -3.79 -5.45
CA LYS A 54 29.58 -2.41 -4.97
C LYS A 54 28.21 -1.81 -4.66
N PHE A 55 28.05 -1.28 -3.45
CA PHE A 55 26.86 -0.51 -3.05
C PHE A 55 27.15 0.98 -3.18
N ILE A 56 26.34 1.66 -3.98
CA ILE A 56 26.56 3.04 -4.40
C ILE A 56 25.30 3.86 -4.18
N LYS A 57 25.44 5.05 -3.59
CA LYS A 57 24.36 6.03 -3.43
C LYS A 57 24.65 7.29 -4.22
N ILE A 58 23.66 7.77 -4.97
CA ILE A 58 23.74 9.00 -5.76
C ILE A 58 22.59 9.91 -5.35
N PHE A 59 22.91 11.13 -4.92
CA PHE A 59 21.89 12.12 -4.60
C PHE A 59 21.24 12.62 -5.89
N ARG A 60 19.97 12.30 -6.10
CA ARG A 60 19.29 12.50 -7.39
C ARG A 60 19.24 13.96 -7.81
N GLN A 61 18.98 14.87 -6.86
CA GLN A 61 18.77 16.30 -7.11
C GLN A 61 20.00 17.00 -7.71
N GLU A 62 21.20 16.57 -7.34
CA GLU A 62 22.46 17.11 -7.87
C GLU A 62 22.94 16.39 -9.14
N ASN A 63 22.31 15.26 -9.49
CA ASN A 63 22.74 14.38 -10.57
C ASN A 63 21.60 14.12 -11.57
N ARG A 64 20.79 15.15 -11.86
CA ARG A 64 19.54 15.02 -12.64
C ARG A 64 19.74 14.50 -14.04
N GLU A 65 20.73 15.02 -14.78
CA GLU A 65 21.02 14.57 -16.15
C GLU A 65 21.38 13.08 -16.19
N LEU A 66 22.22 12.64 -15.25
CA LEU A 66 22.56 11.23 -15.11
C LEU A 66 21.31 10.40 -14.77
N ALA A 67 20.53 10.82 -13.78
CA ALA A 67 19.29 10.15 -13.39
C ALA A 67 18.33 10.02 -14.59
N GLU A 68 18.13 11.09 -15.36
CA GLU A 68 17.26 11.11 -16.54
C GLU A 68 17.78 10.19 -17.66
N SER A 69 19.07 10.20 -17.94
CA SER A 69 19.68 9.30 -18.95
C SER A 69 19.53 7.82 -18.61
N LEU A 70 19.45 7.48 -17.31
CA LEU A 70 19.20 6.12 -16.83
C LEU A 70 17.69 5.82 -16.65
N GLY A 71 16.82 6.77 -16.95
CA GLY A 71 15.36 6.66 -16.82
C GLY A 71 14.85 6.70 -15.38
N VAL A 72 15.59 7.33 -14.46
CA VAL A 72 15.23 7.48 -13.04
C VAL A 72 14.31 8.69 -12.84
N LYS A 73 13.01 8.43 -12.68
CA LYS A 73 11.97 9.46 -12.61
C LYS A 73 11.61 9.92 -11.19
N SER A 74 11.93 9.15 -10.17
CA SER A 74 11.64 9.46 -8.77
C SER A 74 12.67 8.83 -7.84
N SER A 75 12.56 9.10 -6.53
CA SER A 75 13.43 8.53 -5.50
C SER A 75 12.61 7.74 -4.46
N PRO A 76 13.19 6.69 -3.85
CA PRO A 76 14.43 6.07 -4.27
C PRO A 76 14.20 5.29 -5.57
N THR A 77 15.25 5.15 -6.39
CA THR A 77 15.27 4.17 -7.48
C THR A 77 16.54 3.34 -7.37
N VAL A 78 16.36 2.02 -7.32
CA VAL A 78 17.46 1.05 -7.24
C VAL A 78 17.70 0.43 -8.62
N LEU A 79 18.94 0.53 -9.10
CA LEU A 79 19.41 -0.02 -10.36
C LEU A 79 20.52 -1.06 -10.12
N PHE A 80 20.63 -2.06 -11.00
CA PHE A 80 21.64 -3.12 -10.91
C PHE A 80 22.47 -3.14 -12.19
N PHE A 81 23.79 -3.30 -12.04
CA PHE A 81 24.76 -3.30 -13.13
C PHE A 81 25.71 -4.50 -13.04
N THR A 82 25.90 -5.19 -14.17
CA THR A 82 26.89 -6.26 -14.32
C THR A 82 27.76 -5.96 -15.54
N ASN A 83 29.07 -5.83 -15.35
CA ASN A 83 30.05 -5.48 -16.37
C ASN A 83 29.62 -4.25 -17.21
N GLY A 84 29.19 -3.19 -16.50
CA GLY A 84 28.71 -1.94 -17.09
C GLY A 84 27.35 -1.99 -17.78
N LYS A 85 26.68 -3.16 -17.84
CA LYS A 85 25.33 -3.29 -18.41
C LYS A 85 24.28 -3.22 -17.32
N GLN A 86 23.32 -2.34 -17.49
CA GLN A 86 22.18 -2.23 -16.59
C GLN A 86 21.20 -3.39 -16.79
N ALA A 87 20.72 -3.96 -15.68
CA ALA A 87 19.59 -4.89 -15.70
C ALA A 87 18.30 -4.18 -16.14
N GLN A 88 17.37 -4.94 -16.74
CA GLN A 88 16.04 -4.42 -17.07
C GLN A 88 15.21 -4.14 -15.81
N GLU A 89 15.30 -5.03 -14.82
CA GLU A 89 14.63 -4.85 -13.53
C GLU A 89 15.21 -3.63 -12.79
N ARG A 90 14.30 -2.81 -12.25
CA ARG A 90 14.58 -1.68 -11.36
C ARG A 90 13.46 -1.55 -10.36
N PHE A 91 13.75 -0.98 -9.20
CA PHE A 91 12.75 -0.76 -8.16
C PHE A 91 12.63 0.71 -7.84
N THR A 92 11.43 1.20 -7.54
CA THR A 92 11.17 2.62 -7.29
C THR A 92 10.12 2.80 -6.21
N GLY A 93 10.31 3.76 -5.31
CA GLY A 93 9.37 4.04 -4.22
C GLY A 93 9.49 3.05 -3.07
N ALA A 94 8.42 2.30 -2.79
CA ALA A 94 8.34 1.34 -1.68
C ALA A 94 9.10 0.04 -1.99
N VAL A 95 10.44 0.11 -2.00
CA VAL A 95 11.28 -1.04 -2.37
C VAL A 95 11.41 -2.03 -1.22
N LYS A 96 11.10 -3.31 -1.47
CA LYS A 96 11.21 -4.40 -0.49
C LYS A 96 12.60 -5.01 -0.47
N ARG A 97 13.01 -5.54 0.68
CA ARG A 97 14.32 -6.20 0.83
C ARG A 97 14.43 -7.45 -0.04
N ALA A 98 13.38 -8.28 -0.10
CA ALA A 98 13.39 -9.51 -0.87
C ALA A 98 13.62 -9.27 -2.38
N ASP A 99 13.04 -8.20 -2.93
CA ASP A 99 13.22 -7.81 -4.34
C ASP A 99 14.67 -7.47 -4.67
N ILE A 100 15.33 -6.73 -3.76
CA ILE A 100 16.76 -6.41 -3.88
C ILE A 100 17.59 -7.69 -3.76
N VAL A 101 17.35 -8.51 -2.73
CA VAL A 101 18.07 -9.78 -2.50
C VAL A 101 17.97 -10.71 -3.71
N LYS A 102 16.77 -10.84 -4.30
CA LYS A 102 16.55 -11.65 -5.50
C LYS A 102 17.46 -11.18 -6.64
N ASN A 103 17.56 -9.88 -6.88
CA ASN A 103 18.40 -9.31 -7.94
C ASN A 103 19.89 -9.42 -7.64
N LEU A 104 20.32 -9.17 -6.40
CA LEU A 104 21.71 -9.35 -5.97
C LEU A 104 22.15 -10.81 -6.14
N ASN A 105 21.31 -11.77 -5.76
CA ASN A 105 21.59 -13.19 -5.95
C ASN A 105 21.70 -13.57 -7.43
N ALA A 106 20.88 -12.98 -8.31
CA ALA A 106 20.95 -13.22 -9.74
C ALA A 106 22.24 -12.67 -10.40
N MET A 107 22.92 -11.71 -9.76
CA MET A 107 24.21 -11.19 -10.21
C MET A 107 25.39 -12.09 -9.84
N LEU A 108 25.18 -13.08 -8.98
CA LEU A 108 26.22 -13.94 -8.41
C LEU A 108 26.08 -15.39 -8.87
N ALA A 109 27.17 -16.16 -8.77
CA ALA A 109 27.11 -17.60 -8.94
C ALA A 109 26.20 -18.24 -7.86
N PRO A 110 25.36 -19.25 -8.17
CA PRO A 110 24.43 -19.84 -7.21
C PRO A 110 25.07 -20.39 -5.91
N GLY A 111 26.32 -20.84 -5.98
CA GLY A 111 27.09 -21.25 -4.79
C GLY A 111 27.37 -20.08 -3.85
N ARG A 112 27.84 -18.96 -4.41
CA ARG A 112 28.16 -17.75 -3.65
C ARG A 112 26.92 -17.10 -3.05
N ALA A 113 25.82 -17.01 -3.81
CA ALA A 113 24.55 -16.50 -3.31
C ALA A 113 24.04 -17.29 -2.09
N ARG A 114 24.16 -18.62 -2.10
CA ARG A 114 23.80 -19.48 -0.95
C ARG A 114 24.71 -19.27 0.25
N GLU A 115 26.01 -19.08 0.03
CA GLU A 115 26.97 -18.79 1.09
C GLU A 115 26.66 -17.45 1.78
N ILE A 116 26.36 -16.40 1.01
CA ILE A 116 25.96 -15.09 1.57
C ILE A 116 24.64 -15.24 2.33
N ALA A 117 23.65 -15.94 1.77
CA ALA A 117 22.38 -16.17 2.44
C ALA A 117 22.57 -16.86 3.82
N SER A 118 23.50 -17.83 3.91
CA SER A 118 23.83 -18.49 5.20
C SER A 118 24.51 -17.60 6.23
N LYS A 119 25.05 -16.44 5.82
CA LYS A 119 25.63 -15.44 6.73
C LYS A 119 24.60 -14.43 7.25
N THR A 120 23.34 -14.53 6.81
CA THR A 120 22.28 -13.65 7.31
C THR A 120 22.10 -13.88 8.81
N VAL A 121 22.46 -12.88 9.62
CA VAL A 121 22.29 -12.93 11.06
C VAL A 121 20.85 -12.57 11.42
N ALA A 122 20.17 -13.45 12.16
CA ALA A 122 18.85 -13.16 12.66
C ALA A 122 18.91 -12.00 13.66
N VAL A 123 18.00 -11.03 13.51
CA VAL A 123 17.86 -9.88 14.41
C VAL A 123 16.67 -10.13 15.32
N GLN A 124 16.83 -9.82 16.61
CA GLN A 124 15.75 -9.84 17.60
C GLN A 124 15.47 -8.41 18.04
N THR A 125 14.21 -7.99 17.93
CA THR A 125 13.77 -6.65 18.29
C THR A 125 12.60 -6.75 19.26
N GLU A 126 12.76 -6.19 20.46
CA GLU A 126 11.68 -6.13 21.45
C GLU A 126 10.97 -4.79 21.43
N CYS A 127 9.66 -4.79 21.64
CA CYS A 127 8.83 -3.61 21.79
C CYS A 127 7.71 -3.85 22.82
N ASP A 128 7.11 -2.79 23.35
CA ASP A 128 5.95 -2.93 24.23
C ASP A 128 4.70 -3.25 23.40
N LEU A 129 4.52 -2.55 22.28
CA LEU A 129 3.36 -2.66 21.42
C LEU A 129 3.77 -2.76 19.95
N ALA A 130 3.36 -3.84 19.28
CA ALA A 130 3.47 -3.96 17.83
C ALA A 130 2.12 -3.66 17.17
N ILE A 131 2.14 -2.84 16.13
CA ILE A 131 0.97 -2.44 15.34
C ILE A 131 1.17 -2.94 13.91
N LEU A 132 0.31 -3.85 13.46
CA LEU A 132 0.33 -4.39 12.11
C LEU A 132 -0.59 -3.58 11.21
N GLY A 133 -0.01 -2.67 10.43
CA GLY A 133 -0.71 -1.78 9.50
C GLY A 133 -0.53 -0.31 9.84
N ALA A 134 -0.27 0.50 8.82
CA ALA A 134 0.00 1.93 8.89
C ALA A 134 -1.06 2.75 8.14
N GLY A 135 -2.31 2.28 8.12
CA GLY A 135 -3.47 3.08 7.74
C GLY A 135 -3.93 4.01 8.88
N PRO A 136 -5.07 4.72 8.72
CA PRO A 136 -5.56 5.67 9.73
C PRO A 136 -5.68 5.08 11.14
N ALA A 137 -6.18 3.84 11.27
CA ALA A 137 -6.32 3.17 12.56
C ALA A 137 -4.98 2.91 13.23
N GLY A 138 -4.03 2.30 12.51
CA GLY A 138 -2.70 1.98 13.03
C GLY A 138 -1.87 3.23 13.34
N LEU A 139 -1.93 4.25 12.49
CA LEU A 139 -1.25 5.53 12.75
C LEU A 139 -1.83 6.23 13.98
N THR A 140 -3.15 6.24 14.13
CA THR A 140 -3.79 6.80 15.34
C THR A 140 -3.37 6.02 16.58
N ALA A 141 -3.40 4.69 16.52
CA ALA A 141 -2.97 3.84 17.62
C ALA A 141 -1.50 4.11 18.00
N ALA A 142 -0.63 4.31 17.00
CA ALA A 142 0.77 4.62 17.20
C ALA A 142 1.01 5.97 17.90
N ILE A 143 0.24 7.01 17.54
CA ILE A 143 0.30 8.32 18.20
C ILE A 143 0.03 8.16 19.70
N TYR A 144 -1.08 7.53 20.05
CA TYR A 144 -1.49 7.38 21.46
C TYR A 144 -0.52 6.52 22.26
N ALA A 145 -0.04 5.40 21.68
CA ALA A 145 0.87 4.49 22.38
C ALA A 145 2.25 5.12 22.60
N ALA A 146 2.77 5.85 21.61
CA ALA A 146 4.04 6.56 21.73
C ALA A 146 3.94 7.74 22.71
N GLN A 147 2.81 8.45 22.76
CA GLN A 147 2.55 9.48 23.78
C GLN A 147 2.50 8.90 25.19
N ALA A 148 2.00 7.67 25.36
CA ALA A 148 2.07 6.89 26.59
C ALA A 148 3.48 6.33 26.88
N LYS A 149 4.51 6.74 26.12
CA LYS A 149 5.91 6.34 26.30
C LYS A 149 6.20 4.85 26.12
N LEU A 150 5.29 4.12 25.48
CA LEU A 150 5.54 2.74 25.07
C LEU A 150 6.51 2.72 23.90
N LYS A 151 7.45 1.75 23.92
CA LYS A 151 8.25 1.42 22.75
C LYS A 151 7.32 0.80 21.70
N THR A 152 6.81 1.64 20.81
CA THR A 152 5.76 1.29 19.84
C THR A 152 6.36 1.10 18.46
N MET A 153 6.08 -0.04 17.83
CA MET A 153 6.53 -0.34 16.48
C MET A 153 5.37 -0.57 15.51
N VAL A 154 5.35 0.19 14.43
CA VAL A 154 4.36 0.08 13.35
C VAL A 154 5.00 -0.63 12.17
N ILE A 155 4.37 -1.71 11.73
CA ILE A 155 4.88 -2.61 10.70
C ILE A 155 3.88 -2.62 9.55
N ASP A 156 4.34 -2.31 8.33
CA ASP A 156 3.50 -2.35 7.14
C ASP A 156 4.26 -2.92 5.94
N THR A 157 3.54 -3.69 5.12
CA THR A 157 4.06 -4.26 3.87
C THR A 157 4.21 -3.24 2.75
N ALA A 158 3.61 -2.07 2.92
CA ALA A 158 3.73 -0.90 2.08
C ALA A 158 4.29 0.29 2.88
N LEU A 159 4.18 1.50 2.32
CA LEU A 159 4.40 2.75 3.04
C LEU A 159 3.14 3.11 3.85
N SER A 160 3.25 4.11 4.72
CA SER A 160 2.11 4.62 5.48
C SER A 160 0.98 5.14 4.59
N GLY A 161 -0.25 4.93 5.07
CA GLY A 161 -1.45 5.61 4.59
C GLY A 161 -2.59 4.67 4.20
N GLY A 162 -2.32 3.37 4.05
CA GLY A 162 -3.32 2.37 3.71
C GLY A 162 -4.13 2.77 2.46
N GLN A 163 -5.43 2.49 2.47
CA GLN A 163 -6.32 2.83 1.34
C GLN A 163 -6.46 4.33 1.10
N VAL A 164 -6.36 5.16 2.15
CA VAL A 164 -6.57 6.61 2.07
C VAL A 164 -5.46 7.28 1.25
N ALA A 165 -4.24 6.73 1.23
CA ALA A 165 -3.15 7.25 0.40
C ALA A 165 -3.50 7.31 -1.10
N PHE A 166 -4.45 6.48 -1.55
CA PHE A 166 -4.89 6.42 -2.95
C PHE A 166 -6.18 7.21 -3.21
N THR A 167 -6.81 7.79 -2.18
CA THR A 167 -7.99 8.63 -2.32
C THR A 167 -7.62 10.00 -2.88
N HIS A 168 -8.31 10.46 -3.92
CA HIS A 168 -8.03 11.77 -4.51
C HIS A 168 -8.24 12.88 -3.49
N GLN A 169 -9.40 12.87 -2.85
CA GLN A 169 -9.84 13.92 -1.97
C GLN A 169 -10.73 13.36 -0.84
N VAL A 170 -10.44 13.78 0.39
CA VAL A 170 -11.17 13.44 1.60
C VAL A 170 -11.94 14.68 2.05
N SER A 171 -13.26 14.62 1.99
CA SER A 171 -14.15 15.74 2.30
C SER A 171 -14.85 15.64 3.66
N ASN A 172 -14.66 14.52 4.36
CA ASN A 172 -15.43 14.12 5.53
C ASN A 172 -14.55 13.78 6.76
N PHE A 173 -13.30 14.24 6.78
CA PHE A 173 -12.43 14.16 7.95
C PHE A 173 -12.40 15.50 8.68
N PRO A 174 -12.98 15.61 9.90
CA PRO A 174 -13.02 16.86 10.64
C PRO A 174 -11.62 17.42 10.95
N GLY A 175 -11.53 18.75 11.02
CA GLY A 175 -10.26 19.46 11.22
C GLY A 175 -9.68 20.08 9.94
N PHE A 176 -10.23 19.74 8.76
CA PHE A 176 -9.90 20.38 7.49
C PHE A 176 -11.10 21.20 6.99
N ALA A 177 -10.91 22.51 6.82
CA ALA A 177 -11.98 23.41 6.35
C ALA A 177 -12.30 23.20 4.86
N GLN A 178 -11.31 22.77 4.09
CA GLN A 178 -11.45 22.37 2.70
C GLN A 178 -11.10 20.89 2.57
N PRO A 179 -11.65 20.16 1.59
CA PRO A 179 -11.29 18.76 1.42
C PRO A 179 -9.79 18.60 1.12
N VAL A 180 -9.16 17.62 1.77
CA VAL A 180 -7.70 17.38 1.75
C VAL A 180 -7.36 16.19 0.85
N ALA A 181 -6.21 16.18 0.20
CA ALA A 181 -5.80 15.00 -0.56
C ALA A 181 -5.53 13.81 0.37
N GLY A 182 -5.88 12.59 -0.05
CA GLY A 182 -5.75 11.41 0.80
C GLY A 182 -4.31 11.13 1.24
N TYR A 183 -3.35 11.24 0.30
CA TYR A 183 -1.92 11.10 0.60
C TYR A 183 -1.41 12.17 1.60
N GLU A 184 -1.94 13.39 1.52
CA GLU A 184 -1.55 14.52 2.36
C GLU A 184 -2.05 14.32 3.80
N LEU A 185 -3.32 13.90 3.96
CA LEU A 185 -3.86 13.53 5.26
C LEU A 185 -3.02 12.42 5.92
N MET A 186 -2.66 11.38 5.16
CA MET A 186 -1.83 10.29 5.67
C MET A 186 -0.41 10.73 6.01
N HIS A 187 0.17 11.63 5.23
CA HIS A 187 1.46 12.22 5.55
C HIS A 187 1.42 12.93 6.91
N PHE A 188 0.42 13.80 7.15
CA PHE A 188 0.28 14.48 8.45
C PHE A 188 0.11 13.51 9.62
N MET A 189 -0.67 12.44 9.46
CA MET A 189 -0.83 11.41 10.51
C MET A 189 0.47 10.66 10.77
N THR A 190 1.24 10.33 9.74
CA THR A 190 2.53 9.66 9.88
C THR A 190 3.54 10.55 10.61
N GLU A 191 3.63 11.83 10.25
CA GLU A 191 4.56 12.74 10.91
C GLU A 191 4.17 12.99 12.38
N GLN A 192 2.89 13.02 12.72
CA GLN A 192 2.43 13.04 14.12
C GLN A 192 2.88 11.79 14.88
N ALA A 193 2.72 10.60 14.30
CA ALA A 193 3.15 9.35 14.93
C ALA A 193 4.67 9.29 15.14
N LYS A 194 5.45 9.72 14.12
CA LYS A 194 6.92 9.85 14.24
C LYS A 194 7.31 10.83 15.35
N ALA A 195 6.71 12.02 15.37
CA ALA A 195 6.98 13.05 16.37
C ALA A 195 6.63 12.59 17.81
N ALA A 196 5.61 11.73 17.96
CA ALA A 196 5.27 11.11 19.23
C ALA A 196 6.29 10.05 19.70
N GLY A 197 7.09 9.49 18.77
CA GLY A 197 8.14 8.49 19.06
C GLY A 197 7.86 7.09 18.50
N ALA A 198 6.87 6.92 17.61
CA ALA A 198 6.61 5.63 16.98
C ALA A 198 7.77 5.22 16.04
N ILE A 199 8.15 3.95 16.08
CA ILE A 199 9.19 3.36 15.25
C ILE A 199 8.53 2.64 14.07
N PHE A 200 9.02 2.82 12.85
CA PHE A 200 8.41 2.24 11.66
C PHE A 200 9.26 1.15 11.01
N ARG A 201 8.57 0.15 10.45
CA ARG A 201 9.08 -0.85 9.51
C ARG A 201 8.17 -0.84 8.28
N PHE A 202 8.56 -0.07 7.27
CA PHE A 202 7.79 0.08 6.03
C PHE A 202 8.36 -0.72 4.87
N ALA A 203 7.46 -1.10 3.95
CA ALA A 203 7.79 -1.87 2.76
C ALA A 203 8.61 -3.12 3.11
N VAL A 204 8.16 -3.86 4.13
CA VAL A 204 8.77 -5.11 4.59
C VAL A 204 7.91 -6.30 4.19
N ASP A 205 8.52 -7.47 4.05
CA ASP A 205 7.80 -8.72 3.86
C ASP A 205 7.52 -9.35 5.21
N VAL A 206 6.29 -9.21 5.70
CA VAL A 206 5.85 -9.92 6.91
C VAL A 206 5.71 -11.40 6.58
N THR A 207 6.72 -12.17 7.01
CA THR A 207 6.94 -13.56 6.62
C THR A 207 6.15 -14.53 7.49
N SER A 208 5.97 -14.19 8.77
CA SER A 208 5.11 -14.93 9.68
C SER A 208 4.65 -14.06 10.83
N VAL A 209 3.45 -14.36 11.33
CA VAL A 209 2.89 -13.77 12.54
C VAL A 209 2.44 -14.91 13.44
N SER A 210 2.82 -14.87 14.72
CA SER A 210 2.21 -15.66 15.79
C SER A 210 1.64 -14.70 16.81
N LEU A 211 0.31 -14.67 16.93
CA LEU A 211 -0.39 -13.81 17.88
C LEU A 211 -0.28 -14.41 19.29
N ALA A 212 -0.28 -15.75 19.40
CA ALA A 212 -0.06 -16.46 20.66
C ALA A 212 1.27 -16.08 21.34
N ASN A 213 2.35 -16.01 20.56
CA ASN A 213 3.68 -15.64 21.05
C ASN A 213 3.97 -14.13 20.91
N LYS A 214 3.06 -13.36 20.29
CA LYS A 214 3.25 -11.94 19.94
C LYS A 214 4.54 -11.70 19.16
N THR A 215 4.84 -12.60 18.23
CA THR A 215 6.03 -12.52 17.37
C THR A 215 5.66 -12.23 15.92
N ILE A 216 6.37 -11.29 15.32
CA ILE A 216 6.23 -10.93 13.90
C ILE A 216 7.61 -11.06 13.25
N VAL A 217 7.72 -11.93 12.25
CA VAL A 217 8.96 -12.09 11.48
C VAL A 217 8.83 -11.27 10.21
N ILE A 218 9.78 -10.37 9.97
CA ILE A 218 9.85 -9.54 8.78
C ILE A 218 11.13 -9.79 7.98
N ASP A 219 11.01 -9.70 6.67
CA ASP A 219 12.06 -9.90 5.67
C ASP A 219 12.86 -11.22 5.86
N SER A 220 12.25 -12.21 6.51
CA SER A 220 12.83 -13.50 6.88
C SER A 220 14.06 -13.44 7.82
N TYR A 221 14.34 -12.31 8.47
CA TYR A 221 15.53 -12.19 9.33
C TYR A 221 15.33 -11.42 10.63
N GLU A 222 14.42 -10.44 10.70
CA GLU A 222 14.13 -9.71 11.93
C GLU A 222 12.88 -10.32 12.59
N THR A 223 13.04 -10.81 13.82
CA THR A 223 11.94 -11.25 14.67
C THR A 223 11.63 -10.13 15.66
N ILE A 224 10.40 -9.65 15.59
CA ILE A 224 9.86 -8.63 16.47
C ILE A 224 9.03 -9.32 17.53
N THR A 225 9.36 -9.10 18.80
CA THR A 225 8.60 -9.60 19.95
C THR A 225 7.93 -8.43 20.66
N ALA A 226 6.64 -8.54 20.94
CA ALA A 226 5.86 -7.51 21.62
C ALA A 226 5.19 -8.04 22.90
N LYS A 227 4.87 -7.15 23.85
CA LYS A 227 3.99 -7.53 24.97
C LYS A 227 2.55 -7.71 24.49
N LYS A 228 2.10 -6.79 23.60
CA LYS A 228 0.76 -6.80 23.00
C LYS A 228 0.81 -6.48 21.50
N VAL A 229 -0.23 -6.88 20.76
CA VAL A 229 -0.33 -6.66 19.31
C VAL A 229 -1.64 -5.97 18.95
N ILE A 230 -1.59 -4.95 18.09
CA ILE A 230 -2.76 -4.36 17.45
C ILE A 230 -2.77 -4.74 15.97
N VAL A 231 -3.82 -5.45 15.55
CA VAL A 231 -4.11 -5.75 14.15
C VAL A 231 -4.86 -4.57 13.53
N ALA A 232 -4.18 -3.83 12.65
CA ALA A 232 -4.70 -2.66 11.94
C ALA A 232 -4.52 -2.80 10.41
N THR A 233 -4.55 -4.04 9.90
CA THR A 233 -4.21 -4.39 8.50
C THR A 233 -5.24 -3.91 7.48
N GLY A 234 -6.37 -3.37 7.95
CA GLY A 234 -7.42 -2.79 7.13
C GLY A 234 -8.08 -3.81 6.21
N ALA A 235 -8.46 -3.32 5.03
CA ALA A 235 -9.14 -4.10 4.00
C ALA A 235 -8.57 -3.77 2.61
N SER A 236 -8.79 -4.67 1.66
CA SER A 236 -8.43 -4.51 0.24
C SER A 236 -9.69 -4.57 -0.63
N PRO A 237 -9.66 -3.98 -1.85
CA PRO A 237 -10.76 -4.14 -2.80
C PRO A 237 -11.08 -5.61 -3.02
N ARG A 238 -12.36 -5.95 -2.89
CA ARG A 238 -12.85 -7.31 -3.15
C ARG A 238 -12.94 -7.51 -4.66
N PRO A 239 -12.26 -8.52 -5.24
CA PRO A 239 -12.49 -8.88 -6.63
C PRO A 239 -13.96 -9.26 -6.83
N LEU A 240 -14.53 -8.86 -7.96
CA LEU A 240 -15.88 -9.25 -8.36
C LEU A 240 -15.99 -10.76 -8.62
N GLY A 241 -14.86 -11.41 -8.94
CA GLY A 241 -14.84 -12.83 -9.34
C GLY A 241 -15.38 -13.04 -10.75
N VAL A 242 -15.41 -11.99 -11.56
CA VAL A 242 -16.01 -11.98 -12.89
C VAL A 242 -14.96 -12.38 -13.95
N ARG A 243 -15.39 -13.11 -14.98
CA ARG A 243 -14.50 -13.52 -16.08
C ARG A 243 -13.82 -12.30 -16.71
N GLY A 244 -12.51 -12.40 -16.93
CA GLY A 244 -11.67 -11.32 -17.48
C GLY A 244 -11.16 -10.31 -16.45
N GLU A 245 -11.72 -10.25 -15.24
CA GLU A 245 -11.28 -9.29 -14.22
C GLU A 245 -9.80 -9.46 -13.86
N LYS A 246 -9.38 -10.70 -13.59
CA LYS A 246 -7.99 -11.04 -13.26
C LYS A 246 -7.05 -10.84 -14.45
N GLU A 247 -7.50 -11.18 -15.65
CA GLU A 247 -6.70 -11.13 -16.89
C GLU A 247 -6.40 -9.68 -17.29
N TYR A 248 -7.37 -8.79 -17.19
CA TYR A 248 -7.25 -7.41 -17.66
C TYR A 248 -6.96 -6.40 -16.54
N ARG A 249 -6.66 -6.87 -15.33
CA ARG A 249 -6.15 -6.04 -14.23
C ARG A 249 -4.86 -5.33 -14.66
N GLY A 250 -4.85 -4.00 -14.55
CA GLY A 250 -3.74 -3.15 -15.02
C GLY A 250 -3.66 -2.98 -16.54
N HIS A 251 -4.51 -3.66 -17.31
CA HIS A 251 -4.54 -3.64 -18.79
C HIS A 251 -5.92 -3.24 -19.31
N GLY A 252 -6.59 -2.31 -18.62
CA GLY A 252 -7.96 -1.86 -18.91
C GLY A 252 -8.87 -1.87 -17.70
N ILE A 253 -8.53 -2.62 -16.64
CA ILE A 253 -9.24 -2.63 -15.36
C ILE A 253 -8.35 -2.03 -14.25
N SER A 254 -8.86 -1.00 -13.58
CA SER A 254 -8.20 -0.31 -12.47
C SER A 254 -9.04 -0.37 -11.19
N TYR A 255 -8.37 -0.21 -10.06
CA TYR A 255 -8.95 -0.06 -8.72
C TYR A 255 -8.51 1.27 -8.07
N CYS A 256 -7.78 2.12 -8.81
CA CYS A 256 -7.21 3.36 -8.31
C CYS A 256 -7.42 4.48 -9.34
N ALA A 257 -8.43 5.29 -9.13
CA ALA A 257 -8.71 6.43 -10.01
C ALA A 257 -7.58 7.47 -10.00
N THR A 258 -7.04 7.81 -8.83
CA THR A 258 -5.89 8.74 -8.71
C THR A 258 -4.67 8.30 -9.49
N CYS A 259 -4.40 6.99 -9.54
CA CYS A 259 -3.27 6.43 -10.27
C CYS A 259 -3.47 6.52 -11.79
N ASP A 260 -4.67 6.13 -12.25
CA ASP A 260 -4.87 5.73 -13.65
C ASP A 260 -5.78 6.67 -14.46
N ALA A 261 -6.62 7.51 -13.84
CA ALA A 261 -7.61 8.34 -14.52
C ALA A 261 -6.99 9.23 -15.61
N LYS A 262 -5.79 9.76 -15.40
CA LYS A 262 -5.06 10.59 -16.36
C LYS A 262 -4.77 9.90 -17.71
N TYR A 263 -4.72 8.56 -17.75
CA TYR A 263 -4.52 7.80 -18.99
C TYR A 263 -5.80 7.64 -19.80
N TYR A 264 -6.94 8.10 -19.27
CA TYR A 264 -8.25 8.08 -19.87
C TYR A 264 -8.73 9.46 -20.32
N GLN A 265 -7.79 10.37 -20.62
CA GLN A 265 -8.08 11.67 -21.23
C GLN A 265 -8.89 11.50 -22.52
N ASP A 266 -10.08 12.12 -22.56
CA ASP A 266 -11.03 12.10 -23.69
C ASP A 266 -11.55 10.69 -24.07
N LYS A 267 -11.51 9.75 -23.11
CA LYS A 267 -11.97 8.37 -23.27
C LYS A 267 -13.29 8.08 -22.53
N ASP A 268 -13.99 7.02 -22.91
CA ASP A 268 -15.20 6.58 -22.22
C ASP A 268 -14.84 5.50 -21.20
N VAL A 269 -15.30 5.65 -19.95
CA VAL A 269 -14.97 4.71 -18.88
C VAL A 269 -16.22 4.20 -18.17
N ILE A 270 -16.12 2.98 -17.66
CA ILE A 270 -17.14 2.35 -16.82
C ILE A 270 -16.63 2.31 -15.37
N VAL A 271 -17.51 2.60 -14.43
CA VAL A 271 -17.24 2.47 -12.99
C VAL A 271 -18.22 1.46 -12.41
N ILE A 272 -17.73 0.47 -11.67
CA ILE A 272 -18.56 -0.54 -11.01
C ILE A 272 -18.69 -0.20 -9.53
N GLY A 273 -19.91 0.06 -9.06
CA GLY A 273 -20.22 0.36 -7.66
C GLY A 273 -21.13 1.57 -7.48
N GLY A 274 -21.69 1.74 -6.28
CA GLY A 274 -22.61 2.86 -5.95
C GLY A 274 -22.42 3.48 -4.57
N GLY A 275 -21.36 3.11 -3.86
CA GLY A 275 -20.97 3.73 -2.58
C GLY A 275 -20.18 5.03 -2.76
N ASN A 276 -19.73 5.63 -1.65
CA ASN A 276 -18.94 6.88 -1.65
C ASN A 276 -17.76 6.83 -2.62
N SER A 277 -16.91 5.80 -2.52
CA SER A 277 -15.74 5.66 -3.39
C SER A 277 -16.13 5.62 -4.88
N ALA A 278 -17.15 4.85 -5.25
CA ALA A 278 -17.58 4.78 -6.64
C ALA A 278 -18.02 6.14 -7.18
N VAL A 279 -18.79 6.90 -6.39
CA VAL A 279 -19.36 8.18 -6.82
C VAL A 279 -18.34 9.32 -6.80
N GLU A 280 -17.56 9.45 -5.73
CA GLU A 280 -16.55 10.51 -5.60
C GLU A 280 -15.39 10.30 -6.58
N GLU A 281 -14.91 9.07 -6.76
CA GLU A 281 -13.88 8.79 -7.76
C GLU A 281 -14.41 8.96 -9.18
N SER A 282 -15.69 8.68 -9.46
CA SER A 282 -16.30 9.01 -10.77
C SER A 282 -16.31 10.50 -11.08
N LEU A 283 -16.59 11.34 -10.08
CA LEU A 283 -16.48 12.80 -10.23
C LEU A 283 -15.06 13.21 -10.58
N PHE A 284 -14.06 12.65 -9.90
CA PHE A 284 -12.66 12.89 -10.22
C PHE A 284 -12.28 12.42 -11.63
N ILE A 285 -12.66 11.19 -12.00
CA ILE A 285 -12.38 10.63 -13.33
C ILE A 285 -13.03 11.48 -14.43
N SER A 286 -14.21 12.06 -14.19
CA SER A 286 -14.92 12.91 -15.17
C SER A 286 -14.16 14.18 -15.57
N ASN A 287 -13.15 14.59 -14.79
CA ASN A 287 -12.25 15.69 -15.15
C ASN A 287 -11.34 15.34 -16.34
N PHE A 288 -11.06 14.04 -16.54
CA PHE A 288 -10.20 13.54 -17.63
C PHE A 288 -11.03 12.85 -18.72
N ALA A 289 -11.98 11.99 -18.30
CA ALA A 289 -12.78 11.19 -19.21
C ALA A 289 -13.77 12.04 -20.03
N ARG A 290 -14.09 11.53 -21.21
CA ARG A 290 -15.18 12.03 -22.06
C ARG A 290 -16.54 11.68 -21.45
N THR A 291 -16.73 10.42 -21.07
CA THR A 291 -17.92 9.96 -20.33
C THR A 291 -17.55 8.96 -19.24
N VAL A 292 -18.34 8.94 -18.18
CA VAL A 292 -18.23 7.97 -17.08
C VAL A 292 -19.59 7.29 -16.93
N THR A 293 -19.65 5.97 -17.06
CA THR A 293 -20.88 5.20 -16.84
C THR A 293 -20.76 4.40 -15.56
N ILE A 294 -21.54 4.77 -14.54
CA ILE A 294 -21.60 4.08 -13.25
C ILE A 294 -22.61 2.93 -13.36
N ILE A 295 -22.15 1.71 -13.11
CA ILE A 295 -22.95 0.49 -13.09
C ILE A 295 -23.12 0.06 -11.64
N HIS A 296 -24.37 -0.09 -11.21
CA HIS A 296 -24.69 -0.40 -9.82
C HIS A 296 -25.82 -1.42 -9.73
N GLN A 297 -25.66 -2.39 -8.82
CA GLN A 297 -26.60 -3.50 -8.61
C GLN A 297 -27.93 -3.07 -7.97
N PHE A 298 -27.97 -1.94 -7.25
CA PHE A 298 -29.21 -1.43 -6.66
C PHE A 298 -29.83 -0.34 -7.55
N ASP A 299 -31.06 0.07 -7.23
CA ASP A 299 -31.75 1.18 -7.90
C ASP A 299 -31.49 2.55 -7.28
N THR A 300 -30.70 2.59 -6.20
CA THR A 300 -30.32 3.82 -5.52
C THR A 300 -28.84 3.77 -5.12
N LEU A 301 -28.17 4.93 -5.15
CA LEU A 301 -26.79 5.05 -4.69
C LEU A 301 -26.73 5.06 -3.16
N GLN A 302 -25.65 4.49 -2.62
CA GLN A 302 -25.34 4.43 -1.19
C GLN A 302 -24.36 5.54 -0.75
N ALA A 303 -23.88 6.36 -1.69
CA ALA A 303 -22.98 7.49 -1.41
C ALA A 303 -23.66 8.61 -0.60
N ASN A 304 -22.89 9.56 -0.08
CA ASN A 304 -23.41 10.75 0.60
C ASN A 304 -24.20 11.64 -0.38
N LYS A 305 -25.21 12.35 0.14
CA LYS A 305 -26.16 13.10 -0.70
C LYS A 305 -25.48 14.19 -1.54
N THR A 306 -24.50 14.89 -1.00
CA THR A 306 -23.75 15.91 -1.73
C THR A 306 -22.99 15.34 -2.92
N ALA A 307 -22.33 14.18 -2.77
CA ALA A 307 -21.67 13.50 -3.87
C ALA A 307 -22.68 12.98 -4.91
N GLN A 308 -23.82 12.46 -4.47
CA GLN A 308 -24.90 12.05 -5.37
C GLN A 308 -25.42 13.23 -6.20
N GLU A 309 -25.74 14.35 -5.57
CA GLU A 309 -26.22 15.57 -6.24
C GLU A 309 -25.23 16.07 -7.30
N LYS A 310 -23.94 16.14 -6.96
CA LYS A 310 -22.88 16.50 -7.90
C LYS A 310 -22.79 15.51 -9.06
N ALA A 311 -22.88 14.21 -8.79
CA ALA A 311 -22.79 13.19 -9.83
C ALA A 311 -24.01 13.19 -10.76
N PHE A 312 -25.22 13.38 -10.24
CA PHE A 312 -26.43 13.52 -11.05
C PHE A 312 -26.46 14.80 -11.87
N ALA A 313 -25.87 15.90 -11.38
CA ALA A 313 -25.78 17.16 -12.12
C ALA A 313 -24.68 17.17 -13.20
N ASN A 314 -23.77 16.18 -13.21
CA ASN A 314 -22.66 16.15 -14.15
C ASN A 314 -23.05 15.48 -15.47
N PRO A 315 -23.08 16.19 -16.62
CA PRO A 315 -23.54 15.65 -17.89
C PRO A 315 -22.63 14.55 -18.48
N LYS A 316 -21.39 14.42 -17.97
CA LYS A 316 -20.48 13.34 -18.37
C LYS A 316 -20.77 12.02 -17.66
N ILE A 317 -21.51 12.05 -16.55
CA ILE A 317 -21.78 10.88 -15.72
C ILE A 317 -23.15 10.30 -16.08
N LYS A 318 -23.18 9.01 -16.39
CA LYS A 318 -24.38 8.23 -16.70
C LYS A 318 -24.52 7.10 -15.71
N PHE A 319 -25.75 6.63 -15.49
CA PHE A 319 -26.05 5.58 -14.52
C PHE A 319 -26.73 4.40 -15.20
N VAL A 320 -26.32 3.19 -14.83
CA VAL A 320 -26.95 1.92 -15.19
C VAL A 320 -27.23 1.17 -13.89
N PHE A 321 -28.44 1.37 -13.38
CA PHE A 321 -28.91 0.77 -12.12
C PHE A 321 -29.47 -0.63 -12.32
N ARG A 322 -29.55 -1.42 -11.24
CA ARG A 322 -30.00 -2.82 -11.26
C ARG A 322 -29.18 -3.72 -12.16
N HIS A 323 -27.91 -3.38 -12.40
CA HIS A 323 -27.04 -4.15 -13.28
C HIS A 323 -25.77 -4.61 -12.58
N GLU A 324 -25.33 -5.81 -12.93
CA GLU A 324 -24.05 -6.39 -12.48
C GLU A 324 -23.19 -6.83 -13.66
N PRO A 325 -21.87 -6.63 -13.61
CA PRO A 325 -20.97 -7.19 -14.62
C PRO A 325 -20.91 -8.72 -14.54
N ARG A 326 -20.98 -9.36 -15.70
CA ARG A 326 -20.82 -10.81 -15.89
C ARG A 326 -19.58 -11.18 -16.68
N GLU A 327 -19.03 -10.24 -17.44
CA GLU A 327 -17.80 -10.46 -18.18
C GLU A 327 -17.09 -9.16 -18.52
N PHE A 328 -15.76 -9.18 -18.45
CA PHE A 328 -14.87 -8.22 -19.06
C PHE A 328 -14.12 -8.87 -20.21
N LEU A 329 -14.06 -8.21 -21.36
CA LEU A 329 -13.28 -8.62 -22.53
C LEU A 329 -12.46 -7.47 -23.07
N LYS A 330 -11.30 -7.76 -23.66
CA LYS A 330 -10.54 -6.75 -24.39
C LYS A 330 -11.18 -6.46 -25.74
N GLU A 331 -11.24 -5.18 -26.13
CA GLU A 331 -11.64 -4.74 -27.47
C GLU A 331 -10.48 -3.97 -28.14
N GLY A 332 -9.81 -4.62 -29.09
CA GLY A 332 -8.63 -4.05 -29.75
C GLY A 332 -7.47 -3.81 -28.78
N ASN A 333 -6.59 -2.86 -29.10
CA ASN A 333 -5.38 -2.62 -28.31
C ASN A 333 -5.69 -1.96 -26.95
N ASN A 334 -6.64 -1.03 -26.90
CA ASN A 334 -6.88 -0.19 -25.72
C ASN A 334 -8.32 -0.24 -25.17
N GLY A 335 -9.29 -0.81 -25.89
CA GLY A 335 -10.69 -0.87 -25.47
C GLY A 335 -11.03 -2.05 -24.57
N MET A 336 -12.22 -2.00 -23.99
CA MET A 336 -12.84 -3.00 -23.13
C MET A 336 -14.32 -3.15 -23.50
N LYS A 337 -14.83 -4.38 -23.45
CA LYS A 337 -16.25 -4.70 -23.42
C LYS A 337 -16.64 -5.19 -22.05
N VAL A 338 -17.74 -4.65 -21.52
CA VAL A 338 -18.35 -5.08 -20.27
C VAL A 338 -19.73 -5.63 -20.57
N THR A 339 -19.91 -6.93 -20.38
CA THR A 339 -21.23 -7.53 -20.43
C THR A 339 -21.86 -7.43 -19.06
N VAL A 340 -23.03 -6.81 -18.98
CA VAL A 340 -23.80 -6.61 -17.77
C VAL A 340 -25.15 -7.31 -17.86
N GLU A 341 -25.63 -7.80 -16.73
CA GLU A 341 -26.95 -8.40 -16.56
C GLU A 341 -27.87 -7.45 -15.80
N ASP A 342 -29.06 -7.19 -16.33
CA ASP A 342 -30.15 -6.60 -15.55
C ASP A 342 -30.66 -7.65 -14.54
N LEU A 343 -30.55 -7.34 -13.25
CA LEU A 343 -30.89 -8.28 -12.17
C LEU A 343 -32.38 -8.56 -12.05
N ALA A 344 -33.25 -7.71 -12.60
CA ALA A 344 -34.69 -7.90 -12.60
C ALA A 344 -35.15 -8.73 -13.80
N THR A 345 -34.63 -8.45 -14.99
CA THR A 345 -35.08 -9.09 -16.25
C THR A 345 -34.21 -10.26 -16.69
N ARG A 346 -33.00 -10.39 -16.15
CA ARG A 346 -31.95 -11.32 -16.60
C ARG A 346 -31.44 -11.03 -18.02
N GLU A 347 -31.79 -9.87 -18.58
CA GLU A 347 -31.32 -9.46 -19.90
C GLU A 347 -29.83 -9.08 -19.86
N MET A 348 -29.09 -9.53 -20.87
CA MET A 348 -27.67 -9.25 -21.01
C MET A 348 -27.44 -8.13 -22.02
N LYS A 349 -26.61 -7.16 -21.67
CA LYS A 349 -26.17 -6.10 -22.58
C LYS A 349 -24.66 -5.93 -22.52
N THR A 350 -24.04 -5.68 -23.66
CA THR A 350 -22.60 -5.37 -23.73
C THR A 350 -22.39 -3.86 -23.96
N LEU A 351 -21.51 -3.28 -23.15
CA LEU A 351 -21.09 -1.89 -23.23
C LEU A 351 -19.62 -1.82 -23.63
N SER A 352 -19.30 -1.06 -24.68
CA SER A 352 -17.92 -0.73 -25.03
C SER A 352 -17.45 0.49 -24.22
N CYS A 353 -16.20 0.43 -23.77
CA CYS A 353 -15.51 1.51 -23.07
C CYS A 353 -14.00 1.38 -23.31
N ASP A 354 -13.23 2.36 -22.89
CA ASP A 354 -11.77 2.33 -22.94
C ASP A 354 -11.18 1.75 -21.65
N GLY A 355 -11.91 1.82 -20.53
CA GLY A 355 -11.45 1.30 -19.25
C GLY A 355 -12.56 1.12 -18.21
N VAL A 356 -12.26 0.28 -17.22
CA VAL A 356 -13.16 -0.06 -16.12
C VAL A 356 -12.49 0.25 -14.79
N PHE A 357 -13.18 0.95 -13.90
CA PHE A 357 -12.77 1.17 -12.51
C PHE A 357 -13.70 0.41 -11.57
N ILE A 358 -13.16 -0.41 -10.67
CA ILE A 358 -13.97 -1.26 -9.78
C ILE A 358 -13.91 -0.73 -8.35
N PHE A 359 -15.08 -0.36 -7.81
CA PHE A 359 -15.31 0.11 -6.44
C PHE A 359 -16.51 -0.60 -5.81
N ALA A 360 -16.49 -1.93 -5.82
CA ALA A 360 -17.63 -2.79 -5.49
C ALA A 360 -17.55 -3.47 -4.10
N GLY A 361 -16.77 -2.90 -3.18
CA GLY A 361 -16.66 -3.39 -1.80
C GLY A 361 -15.27 -3.89 -1.44
N MET A 362 -15.12 -4.28 -0.19
CA MET A 362 -13.83 -4.58 0.43
C MET A 362 -13.84 -5.95 1.11
N GLN A 363 -12.66 -6.53 1.28
CA GLN A 363 -12.41 -7.73 2.08
C GLN A 363 -11.33 -7.44 3.12
N PRO A 364 -11.48 -7.90 4.38
CA PRO A 364 -10.50 -7.64 5.43
C PRO A 364 -9.19 -8.36 5.17
N ASN A 365 -8.07 -7.74 5.56
CA ASN A 365 -6.73 -8.28 5.35
C ASN A 365 -6.32 -9.19 6.52
N THR A 366 -6.94 -10.38 6.62
CA THR A 366 -6.71 -11.34 7.71
C THR A 366 -5.89 -12.57 7.30
N ALA A 367 -5.62 -12.75 6.00
CA ALA A 367 -4.96 -13.94 5.46
C ALA A 367 -3.53 -14.20 6.00
N ILE A 368 -2.89 -13.19 6.60
CA ILE A 368 -1.55 -13.31 7.17
C ILE A 368 -1.51 -14.04 8.51
N PHE A 369 -2.65 -14.10 9.21
CA PHE A 369 -2.75 -14.76 10.51
C PHE A 369 -3.00 -16.25 10.29
N LYS A 370 -2.02 -17.08 10.67
CA LYS A 370 -2.15 -18.54 10.65
C LYS A 370 -3.12 -19.03 11.73
N GLU A 371 -3.13 -18.32 12.85
CA GLU A 371 -4.01 -18.55 13.98
C GLU A 371 -5.41 -18.03 13.61
N LYS A 372 -6.43 -18.84 13.87
CA LYS A 372 -7.80 -18.49 13.54
C LYS A 372 -8.33 -17.52 14.59
N LEU A 373 -8.33 -16.23 14.28
CA LEU A 373 -9.12 -15.24 15.01
C LEU A 373 -10.61 -15.48 14.73
N GLU A 374 -11.46 -15.20 15.70
CA GLU A 374 -12.90 -15.22 15.49
C GLU A 374 -13.31 -14.11 14.52
N THR A 375 -14.11 -14.44 13.51
CA THR A 375 -14.58 -13.50 12.48
C THR A 375 -16.06 -13.63 12.24
N ASP A 376 -16.68 -12.56 11.76
CA ASP A 376 -18.02 -12.64 11.18
C ASP A 376 -18.03 -13.42 9.85
N GLU A 377 -19.22 -13.59 9.26
CA GLU A 377 -19.40 -14.27 7.97
C GLU A 377 -18.65 -13.60 6.81
N GLY A 378 -18.33 -12.29 6.95
CA GLY A 378 -17.55 -11.52 5.98
C GLY A 378 -16.04 -11.64 6.17
N GLY A 379 -15.59 -12.41 7.16
CA GLY A 379 -14.18 -12.58 7.52
C GLY A 379 -13.59 -11.43 8.33
N TYR A 380 -14.42 -10.51 8.85
CA TYR A 380 -13.96 -9.39 9.67
C TYR A 380 -13.80 -9.81 11.13
N ILE A 381 -12.70 -9.40 11.77
CA ILE A 381 -12.35 -9.82 13.13
C ILE A 381 -13.40 -9.35 14.14
N LEU A 382 -13.94 -10.28 14.93
CA LEU A 382 -14.82 -9.95 16.04
C LEU A 382 -14.02 -9.35 17.19
N THR A 383 -14.58 -8.32 17.81
CA THR A 383 -13.95 -7.63 18.94
C THR A 383 -15.01 -7.08 19.88
N ASP A 384 -14.65 -6.92 21.14
CA ASP A 384 -15.47 -6.19 22.11
C ASP A 384 -15.36 -4.66 21.93
N GLU A 385 -16.01 -3.89 22.81
CA GLU A 385 -15.94 -2.42 22.77
C GLU A 385 -14.55 -1.85 23.11
N ALA A 386 -13.71 -2.64 23.80
CA ALA A 386 -12.35 -2.28 24.14
C ALA A 386 -11.33 -2.71 23.05
N MET A 387 -11.83 -3.20 21.92
CA MET A 387 -11.09 -3.68 20.75
C MET A 387 -10.33 -5.00 20.96
N HIS A 388 -10.58 -5.72 22.05
CA HIS A 388 -9.98 -7.04 22.26
C HIS A 388 -10.51 -8.04 21.26
N THR A 389 -9.62 -8.91 20.78
CA THR A 389 -10.00 -10.12 20.02
C THR A 389 -10.17 -11.31 20.96
N ASP A 390 -10.49 -12.49 20.41
CA ASP A 390 -10.48 -13.75 21.14
C ASP A 390 -9.06 -14.19 21.57
N ALA A 391 -8.02 -13.70 20.90
CA ALA A 391 -6.64 -13.95 21.27
C ALA A 391 -6.18 -13.00 22.40
N ALA A 392 -5.57 -13.58 23.44
CA ALA A 392 -5.07 -12.83 24.58
C ALA A 392 -3.99 -11.81 24.17
N ASP A 393 -4.08 -10.59 24.73
CA ASP A 393 -3.18 -9.47 24.46
C ASP A 393 -3.18 -8.97 23.00
N VAL A 394 -4.21 -9.34 22.23
CA VAL A 394 -4.36 -8.96 20.82
C VAL A 394 -5.62 -8.14 20.65
N PHE A 395 -5.46 -7.01 19.97
CA PHE A 395 -6.54 -6.09 19.63
C PHE A 395 -6.69 -6.02 18.11
N ALA A 396 -7.87 -5.65 17.63
CA ALA A 396 -8.08 -5.33 16.22
C ALA A 396 -8.82 -4.00 16.05
N CYS A 397 -8.35 -3.15 15.13
CA CYS A 397 -8.92 -1.82 14.92
C CYS A 397 -8.97 -1.43 13.44
N GLY A 398 -9.88 -0.51 13.09
CA GLY A 398 -10.05 -0.06 11.71
C GLY A 398 -10.92 -1.00 10.89
N ASP A 399 -10.68 -1.06 9.60
CA ASP A 399 -11.60 -1.77 8.68
C ASP A 399 -11.39 -3.28 8.63
N VAL A 400 -10.42 -3.81 9.40
CA VAL A 400 -10.19 -5.26 9.54
C VAL A 400 -11.20 -5.92 10.50
N ARG A 401 -11.77 -5.15 11.44
CA ARG A 401 -12.75 -5.65 12.43
C ARG A 401 -14.18 -5.53 11.94
N SER A 402 -15.07 -6.33 12.54
CA SER A 402 -16.50 -6.26 12.27
C SER A 402 -17.06 -4.97 12.86
N LYS A 403 -17.66 -4.15 11.99
CA LYS A 403 -18.28 -2.88 12.37
C LYS A 403 -19.29 -2.42 11.34
N GLN A 404 -20.22 -1.59 11.80
CA GLN A 404 -21.29 -1.06 10.98
C GLN A 404 -20.80 -0.07 9.90
N TYR A 405 -19.83 0.79 10.25
CA TYR A 405 -19.36 1.87 9.38
C TYR A 405 -17.83 1.86 9.22
N ARG A 406 -17.39 1.86 7.96
CA ARG A 406 -15.98 1.88 7.56
C ARG A 406 -15.64 3.26 7.01
N GLN A 407 -15.16 4.14 7.88
CA GLN A 407 -14.78 5.52 7.59
C GLN A 407 -13.42 5.81 8.23
N ILE A 408 -12.72 6.82 7.73
CA ILE A 408 -11.42 7.25 8.28
C ILE A 408 -11.58 7.63 9.77
N THR A 409 -12.67 8.33 10.11
CA THR A 409 -12.97 8.74 11.49
C THR A 409 -13.29 7.56 12.41
N THR A 410 -14.04 6.57 11.94
CA THR A 410 -14.31 5.36 12.75
C THR A 410 -13.05 4.53 12.93
N ALA A 411 -12.21 4.43 11.89
CA ALA A 411 -10.91 3.76 11.99
C ALA A 411 -9.97 4.46 12.98
N ALA A 412 -9.91 5.79 12.97
CA ALA A 412 -9.14 6.55 13.95
C ALA A 412 -9.68 6.39 15.39
N SER A 413 -11.01 6.37 15.55
CA SER A 413 -11.66 6.07 16.83
C SER A 413 -11.26 4.69 17.36
N ASP A 414 -11.39 3.64 16.53
CA ASP A 414 -11.00 2.27 16.89
C ASP A 414 -9.52 2.22 17.33
N GLY A 415 -8.63 2.87 16.57
CA GLY A 415 -7.20 2.94 16.87
C GLY A 415 -6.88 3.62 18.21
N THR A 416 -7.64 4.67 18.55
CA THR A 416 -7.53 5.35 19.85
C THR A 416 -7.90 4.41 21.00
N ILE A 417 -9.05 3.73 20.88
CA ILE A 417 -9.56 2.83 21.91
C ILE A 417 -8.60 1.66 22.13
N ALA A 418 -8.19 0.99 21.05
CA ALA A 418 -7.25 -0.14 21.12
C ALA A 418 -5.93 0.24 21.78
N SER A 419 -5.38 1.40 21.41
CA SER A 419 -4.09 1.88 21.92
C SER A 419 -4.13 2.24 23.40
N ILE A 420 -5.12 3.05 23.82
CA ILE A 420 -5.27 3.42 25.24
C ILE A 420 -5.51 2.17 26.10
N ARG A 421 -6.30 1.22 25.60
CA ARG A 421 -6.57 -0.02 26.32
C ARG A 421 -5.30 -0.86 26.46
N ALA A 422 -4.59 -1.10 25.37
CA ALA A 422 -3.34 -1.85 25.37
C ALA A 422 -2.30 -1.22 26.31
N ALA A 423 -2.18 0.11 26.30
CA ALA A 423 -1.24 0.82 27.18
C ALA A 423 -1.55 0.62 28.66
N LYS A 424 -2.81 0.81 29.06
CA LYS A 424 -3.23 0.59 30.46
C LYS A 424 -2.96 -0.83 30.94
N GLU A 425 -3.12 -1.82 30.07
CA GLU A 425 -2.87 -3.22 30.41
C GLU A 425 -1.39 -3.62 30.39
N ILE A 426 -0.51 -2.81 29.80
CA ILE A 426 0.95 -3.02 29.86
C ILE A 426 1.52 -2.42 31.15
N GLU A 427 0.91 -1.34 31.65
CA GLU A 427 1.32 -0.64 32.87
C GLU A 427 0.80 -1.29 34.17
N ALA A 428 -0.28 -2.07 34.08
CA ALA A 428 -0.88 -2.82 35.20
C ALA A 428 -0.11 -4.10 35.50
#